data_AF-A0AAW0LWL4-F1
#
_entry.id   AF-A0AAW0LWL4-F1
#
_cell.length_a   1.000
_cell.length_b   1.000
_cell.length_c   1.000
_cell.angle_alpha   90.00
_cell.angle_beta   90.00
_cell.angle_gamma   90.00
#
_symmetry.space_group_name_H-M   'P 1'
#
loop_
_entity.id
_entity.type
_entity.pdbx_description
1 polymer ?
#
loop_
_entity_poly.entity_id
_entity_poly.type
_entity_poly.pdbx_seq_one_letter_code
_entity_poly.pdbx_strand_id
1 'polypeptide(L)' 'MGGKGKDLHAGSKTFMAFGGGVRLCVGADVAKLLMANFLHYLVTKYRWTVTKGGDIIRKPGLVFPNGLHIKISEK' A
#
# COMPACT_ATOMS: atom_id res chain seq x y z
N MET A 1 29.24 26.35 -7.14
CA MET A 1 28.31 25.71 -8.08
C MET A 1 27.42 24.74 -7.31
N GLY A 2 26.34 25.26 -6.71
CA GLY A 2 25.39 24.44 -5.96
C GLY A 2 24.38 23.82 -6.91
N GLY A 3 24.57 22.54 -7.25
CA GLY A 3 23.59 21.79 -8.03
C GLY A 3 22.30 21.65 -7.23
N LYS A 4 21.23 22.32 -7.66
CA LYS A 4 19.87 22.04 -7.23
C LYS A 4 19.52 20.63 -7.72
N GLY A 5 19.72 19.63 -6.86
CA GLY A 5 19.04 18.35 -7.00
C GLY A 5 17.55 18.63 -7.02
N LYS A 6 16.89 18.29 -8.13
CA LYS A 6 15.44 18.41 -8.23
C LYS A 6 14.89 17.27 -7.40
N ASP A 7 14.33 17.57 -6.23
CA ASP A 7 13.66 16.58 -5.38
C ASP A 7 12.44 16.03 -6.14
N LEU A 8 12.64 14.95 -6.90
CA LEU A 8 11.57 14.23 -7.60
C LEU A 8 10.56 13.59 -6.62
N HIS A 9 10.85 13.67 -5.32
CA HIS A 9 10.03 13.11 -4.25
C HIS A 9 9.45 14.20 -3.33
N ALA A 10 9.08 15.36 -3.89
CA ALA A 10 8.15 16.28 -3.25
C ALA A 10 6.74 15.66 -3.21
N GLY A 11 6.56 14.60 -2.41
CA GLY A 11 5.25 14.07 -2.09
C GLY A 11 4.41 15.18 -1.44
N SER A 12 3.09 15.14 -1.67
CA SER A 12 2.18 16.02 -0.96
C SER A 12 2.46 15.94 0.54
N LYS A 13 2.60 17.09 1.21
CA LYS A 13 2.76 17.14 2.68
C LYS A 13 1.56 16.52 3.42
N THR A 14 0.46 16.27 2.72
CA THR A 14 -0.75 15.65 3.26
C THR A 14 -0.73 14.13 3.23
N PHE A 15 0.23 13.49 2.54
CA PHE A 15 0.31 12.03 2.44
C PHE A 15 1.75 11.52 2.60
N MET A 16 2.06 10.99 3.78
CA MET A 16 3.41 10.55 4.18
C MET A 16 3.43 9.06 4.57
N ALA A 17 2.72 8.19 3.83
CA ALA A 17 2.61 6.76 4.15
C ALA A 17 3.96 6.01 4.17
N PHE A 18 4.97 6.52 3.46
CA PHE A 18 6.32 5.95 3.39
C PHE A 18 7.39 6.84 4.07
N GLY A 19 6.96 7.83 4.87
CA GLY A 19 7.86 8.85 5.43
C GLY A 19 8.22 9.95 4.42
N GLY A 20 9.34 10.64 4.66
CA GLY A 20 9.81 11.74 3.81
C GLY A 20 11.25 12.17 4.13
N GLY A 21 11.82 12.99 3.25
CA GLY A 21 13.22 13.44 3.35
C GLY A 21 14.22 12.29 3.32
N VAL A 22 15.31 12.42 4.09
CA VAL A 22 16.38 11.40 4.17
C VAL A 22 15.94 10.07 4.80
N ARG A 23 14.74 10.02 5.40
CA ARG A 23 14.14 8.81 5.98
C ARG A 23 12.98 8.27 5.15
N LEU A 24 12.85 8.69 3.89
CA LEU A 24 11.91 8.07 2.97
C LEU A 24 12.20 6.57 2.87
N CYS A 25 11.14 5.75 2.92
CA CYS A 25 11.27 4.30 2.80
C CYS A 25 11.97 3.93 1.47
N VAL A 26 13.13 3.29 1.57
CA VAL A 26 13.91 2.82 0.41
C VAL A 26 13.12 1.84 -0.47
N GLY A 27 12.13 1.16 0.11
CA GLY A 27 11.25 0.23 -0.58
C GLY A 27 9.95 0.84 -1.13
N ALA A 28 9.76 2.16 -1.09
CA ALA A 28 8.50 2.80 -1.46
C ALA A 28 8.07 2.48 -2.90
N ASP A 29 8.99 2.55 -3.86
CA ASP A 29 8.69 2.26 -5.27
C ASP A 29 8.37 0.79 -5.51
N VAL A 30 9.13 -0.11 -4.87
CA VAL A 30 8.89 -1.55 -4.93
C VAL A 30 7.52 -1.89 -4.31
N ALA A 31 7.20 -1.32 -3.15
CA ALA A 31 5.92 -1.54 -2.49
C ALA A 31 4.74 -1.07 -3.36
N LYS A 32 4.85 0.13 -3.97
CA LYS A 32 3.84 0.64 -4.91
C LYS A 32 3.65 -0.30 -6.11
N LEU A 33 4.74 -0.77 -6.71
CA LEU A 33 4.68 -1.69 -7.85
C LEU A 33 4.03 -3.03 -7.48
N LEU A 34 4.43 -3.62 -6.34
CA LEU A 34 3.86 -4.88 -5.87
C LEU A 34 2.36 -4.75 -5.57
N MET A 35 1.94 -3.67 -4.90
CA MET A 35 0.52 -3.40 -4.65
C MET A 35 -0.24 -3.20 -5.96
N ALA A 36 0.29 -2.41 -6.89
CA ALA A 36 -0.36 -2.16 -8.18
C ALA A 36 -0.52 -3.45 -9.00
N ASN A 37 0.53 -4.27 -9.06
CA ASN A 37 0.49 -5.55 -9.75
C ASN A 37 -0.51 -6.52 -9.11
N PHE A 38 -0.47 -6.67 -7.78
CA PHE A 38 -1.42 -7.52 -7.05
C PHE A 38 -2.87 -7.08 -7.31
N LEU A 39 -3.15 -5.79 -7.18
CA LEU A 39 -4.49 -5.24 -7.42
C LEU A 39 -4.91 -5.42 -8.89
N HIS A 40 -4.02 -5.20 -9.85
CA HIS A 40 -4.29 -5.39 -11.27
C HIS A 40 -4.78 -6.82 -11.53
N TYR A 41 -4.05 -7.84 -11.08
CA TYR A 41 -4.46 -9.23 -11.25
C TYR A 41 -5.75 -9.55 -10.49
N LEU A 42 -5.86 -9.09 -9.25
CA LEU A 42 -7.05 -9.32 -8.43
C LEU A 42 -8.34 -8.80 -9.09
N VAL A 43 -8.31 -7.61 -9.70
CA VAL A 43 -9.52 -7.00 -10.28
C VAL A 43 -9.77 -7.38 -11.74
N THR A 44 -8.73 -7.79 -12.48
CA THR A 44 -8.87 -8.14 -13.90
C THR A 44 -9.16 -9.62 -14.12
N LYS A 45 -8.65 -10.51 -13.24
CA LYS A 45 -8.76 -11.97 -13.41
C LYS A 45 -9.74 -12.63 -12.44
N TYR A 46 -10.06 -11.99 -11.33
CA TYR A 46 -10.87 -12.61 -10.28
C TYR A 46 -12.09 -11.77 -9.91
N ARG A 47 -13.08 -12.45 -9.35
CA ARG A 47 -14.14 -11.85 -8.55
C ARG A 47 -13.86 -12.19 -7.09
N TRP A 48 -14.02 -11.20 -6.21
CA TRP A 48 -13.83 -11.42 -4.79
C TRP A 48 -14.94 -10.75 -3.97
N THR A 49 -15.22 -11.31 -2.81
CA THR A 49 -16.19 -10.75 -1.85
C THR A 49 -15.72 -11.01 -0.43
N VAL A 50 -16.02 -10.08 0.48
CA VAL A 50 -15.73 -10.23 1.91
C VAL A 50 -16.83 -11.09 2.52
N THR A 51 -16.46 -12.18 3.17
CA THR A 51 -17.42 -13.10 3.80
C THR A 51 -17.51 -12.90 5.31
N LYS A 52 -16.41 -12.51 5.97
CA LYS A 52 -16.34 -12.27 7.42
C LYS A 52 -15.10 -11.44 7.79
N GLY A 53 -15.17 -10.76 8.93
CA GLY A 53 -14.04 -10.03 9.50
C GLY A 53 -13.92 -8.63 8.92
N GLY A 54 -12.71 -8.07 8.94
CA GLY A 54 -12.49 -6.67 8.55
C GLY A 54 -12.51 -5.69 9.72
N ASP A 55 -12.68 -6.16 10.96
CA ASP A 55 -12.33 -5.37 12.14
C ASP A 55 -10.85 -5.01 12.06
N ILE A 56 -10.54 -3.74 12.27
CA ILE A 56 -9.16 -3.25 12.22
C ILE A 56 -8.84 -2.63 13.57
N ILE A 57 -7.73 -3.07 14.17
CA ILE A 57 -7.14 -2.43 15.32
C ILE A 57 -5.73 -1.95 14.99
N ARG A 58 -5.25 -0.95 15.72
CA ARG A 58 -3.89 -0.41 15.59
C ARG A 58 -3.10 -0.70 16.86
N LYS A 59 -2.15 -1.65 16.82
CA LYS A 59 -1.29 -2.01 17.95
C LYS A 59 0.05 -2.65 17.51
N PRO A 60 1.19 -1.92 17.48
CA PRO A 60 1.36 -0.56 16.98
C PRO A 60 1.12 -0.44 15.46
N GLY A 61 1.10 -1.58 14.75
CA GLY A 61 0.73 -1.67 13.33
C GLY A 61 -0.76 -1.92 13.12
N LEU A 62 -1.20 -1.92 11.85
CA LEU A 62 -2.56 -2.28 11.46
C LEU A 62 -2.72 -3.81 11.54
N VAL A 63 -3.71 -4.28 12.29
CA VAL A 63 -3.98 -5.70 12.49
C VAL A 63 -5.46 -5.99 12.29
N PHE A 64 -5.76 -7.14 11.68
CA PHE A 64 -7.10 -7.71 11.63
C PHE A 64 -7.21 -8.81 12.71
N PRO A 65 -7.71 -8.52 13.92
CA PRO A 65 -7.67 -9.47 15.03
C PRO A 65 -8.50 -10.74 14.74
N ASN A 66 -9.54 -10.59 13.92
CA ASN A 66 -10.41 -11.67 13.45
C ASN A 66 -10.13 -12.06 11.99
N GLY A 67 -9.02 -11.60 11.41
CA GLY A 67 -8.71 -11.74 10.00
C GLY A 67 -9.64 -10.96 9.05
N LEU A 68 -9.33 -11.02 7.76
CA LEU A 68 -10.20 -10.59 6.68
C LEU A 68 -10.46 -11.80 5.78
N HIS A 69 -11.65 -12.39 5.90
CA HIS A 69 -12.02 -13.57 5.15
C HIS A 69 -12.63 -13.15 3.83
N ILE A 70 -11.99 -13.56 2.74
CA ILE A 70 -12.44 -13.28 1.37
C ILE A 70 -12.69 -14.58 0.63
N LYS A 71 -13.75 -14.60 -0.18
CA LYS A 71 -13.96 -15.64 -1.18
C LYS A 71 -13.48 -15.11 -2.52
N ILE A 72 -12.63 -15.86 -3.20
CA ILE A 72 -12.09 -15.54 -4.52
C ILE A 72 -12.57 -16.62 -5.50
N SER A 73 -12.99 -16.21 -6.69
CA SER A 73 -13.23 -17.09 -7.84
C SER A 73 -12.64 -16.46 -9.10
N GLU A 74 -12.29 -17.27 -10.10
CA GLU A 74 -12.00 -16.75 -11.44
C GLU A 74 -13.22 -16.01 -11.99
N LYS A 75 -12.93 -15.05 -12.88
CA LYS A 75 -13.95 -14.22 -13.53
C LYS A 75 -14.52 -14.90 -14.77
#